data_AF-A0A0F9RCY2-F1
#
_entry.id   AF-A0A0F9RCY2-F1
#
_cell.length_a   1.000
_cell.length_b   1.000
_cell.length_c   1.000
_cell.angle_alpha   90.00
_cell.angle_beta   90.00
_cell.angle_gamma   90.00
#
_symmetry.space_group_name_H-M   'P 1'
#
loop_
_entity.id
_entity.type
_entity.pdbx_description
1 polymer ?
#
loop_
_entity_poly.entity_id
_entity_poly.type
_entity_poly.pdbx_seq_one_letter_code
_entity_poly.pdbx_strand_id
1 'polypeptide(L)'
;MKILDQKDITSDDIVKLDDNASISLLDQLLQYEFQTNNLSLSALTLCSDPNIPDGGIDASIDEEMPEKLDFIPPGISMFQFKATSNYNARKELCMKSKKKDHPNLKPLIKEYLDKGATYVLINTKRRYTSKQKQELKKSIQEVFDKCGFKRNNKIRIYSADDITRWYSKFRMLQMKKGINQTQMAYFECINALEKILKYCFEYKENYFTNRSKIPKDTGEIIRFLEKLKYNNQLLERLGITYTQEKKKFTLTRAMMTVKGKGIFIFIDCENMLKIKLKIYNYEVEGVITIELNGKDTQNYSEISNILNCLRKKIECY
;
A
#
# COMPACT_ATOMS: atom_id res chain seq x y z
N MET A 1 3.60 15.76 -2.62
CA MET A 1 4.20 15.17 -3.84
C MET A 1 4.60 13.75 -3.50
N LYS A 2 4.13 12.72 -4.22
CA LYS A 2 4.50 11.34 -3.91
C LYS A 2 5.91 11.09 -4.44
N ILE A 3 6.80 10.59 -3.59
CA ILE A 3 8.22 10.39 -3.93
C ILE A 3 8.39 9.48 -5.17
N LEU A 4 7.40 8.60 -5.41
CA LEU A 4 7.32 7.64 -6.49
C LEU A 4 7.09 8.25 -7.88
N ASP A 5 6.62 9.50 -7.93
CA ASP A 5 6.47 10.24 -9.18
C ASP A 5 7.79 10.86 -9.63
N GLN A 6 8.81 10.87 -8.74
CA GLN A 6 10.12 11.41 -9.03
C GLN A 6 10.94 10.43 -9.87
N LYS A 7 11.50 10.97 -10.95
CA LYS A 7 12.34 10.23 -11.91
C LYS A 7 13.57 9.66 -11.23
N ASP A 8 14.19 10.44 -10.36
CA ASP A 8 15.38 10.09 -9.59
C ASP A 8 15.12 10.40 -8.12
N ILE A 9 15.10 9.37 -7.27
CA ILE A 9 15.06 9.51 -5.81
C ILE A 9 16.50 9.37 -5.32
N THR A 10 16.94 10.33 -4.51
CA THR A 10 18.22 10.23 -3.80
C THR A 10 18.01 9.71 -2.37
N SER A 11 19.10 9.29 -1.73
CA SER A 11 19.08 8.97 -0.29
C SER A 11 18.69 10.16 0.58
N ASP A 12 18.92 11.40 0.14
CA ASP A 12 18.44 12.60 0.86
C ASP A 12 16.92 12.74 0.81
N ASP A 13 16.30 12.31 -0.30
CA ASP A 13 14.85 12.31 -0.43
C ASP A 13 14.23 11.24 0.47
N ILE A 14 14.86 10.05 0.56
CA ILE A 14 14.46 8.99 1.50
C ILE A 14 14.53 9.47 2.95
N VAL A 15 15.59 10.18 3.34
CA VAL A 15 15.73 10.73 4.70
C VAL A 15 14.67 11.78 5.02
N LYS A 16 14.11 12.48 4.03
CA LYS A 16 13.07 13.48 4.25
C LYS A 16 11.67 12.88 4.44
N LEU A 17 11.46 11.61 4.09
CA LEU A 17 10.18 10.94 4.26
C LEU A 17 9.73 10.95 5.73
N ASP A 18 8.45 11.19 5.97
CA ASP A 18 7.82 10.91 7.26
C ASP A 18 7.52 9.41 7.41
N ASP A 19 7.00 9.01 8.57
CA ASP A 19 6.74 7.61 8.91
C ASP A 19 5.73 6.99 7.95
N ASN A 20 4.63 7.69 7.66
CA ASN A 20 3.58 7.23 6.75
C ASN A 20 4.12 7.04 5.32
N ALA A 21 4.87 8.01 4.82
CA ALA A 21 5.44 7.96 3.47
C ALA A 21 6.55 6.89 3.37
N SER A 22 7.31 6.67 4.45
CA SER A 22 8.30 5.59 4.52
C SER A 22 7.63 4.22 4.45
N ILE A 23 6.57 3.99 5.24
CA ILE A 23 5.80 2.72 5.22
C ILE A 23 5.19 2.50 3.84
N SER A 24 4.55 3.53 3.27
CA SER A 24 3.93 3.42 1.94
C SER A 24 4.95 3.13 0.83
N LEU A 25 6.16 3.69 0.90
CA LEU A 25 7.22 3.37 -0.05
C LEU A 25 7.66 1.90 0.10
N LEU A 26 7.87 1.43 1.33
CA LEU A 26 8.35 0.07 1.59
C LEU A 26 7.31 -0.99 1.22
N ASP A 27 6.03 -0.73 1.50
CA ASP A 27 4.91 -1.55 1.05
C ASP A 27 4.99 -1.78 -0.47
N GLN A 28 5.14 -0.70 -1.24
CA GLN A 28 5.24 -0.81 -2.70
C GLN A 28 6.49 -1.55 -3.17
N LEU A 29 7.64 -1.30 -2.53
CA LEU A 29 8.88 -2.00 -2.88
C LEU A 29 8.78 -3.51 -2.60
N LEU A 30 8.15 -3.90 -1.47
CA LEU A 30 7.90 -5.29 -1.12
C LEU A 30 6.92 -5.94 -2.10
N GLN A 31 5.74 -5.33 -2.32
CA GLN A 31 4.76 -5.85 -3.29
C GLN A 31 5.39 -6.02 -4.67
N TYR A 32 6.23 -5.09 -5.09
CA TYR A 32 6.92 -5.18 -6.37
C TYR A 32 7.93 -6.33 -6.43
N GLU A 33 8.76 -6.50 -5.39
CA GLU A 33 9.71 -7.60 -5.32
C GLU A 33 8.97 -8.95 -5.37
N PHE A 34 7.80 -9.05 -4.72
CA PHE A 34 6.93 -10.21 -4.81
C PHE A 34 6.44 -10.46 -6.24
N GLN A 35 5.85 -9.44 -6.87
CA GLN A 35 5.31 -9.56 -8.21
C GLN A 35 6.40 -9.89 -9.26
N THR A 36 7.55 -9.25 -9.17
CA THR A 36 8.64 -9.46 -10.15
C THR A 36 9.32 -10.81 -10.03
N ASN A 37 9.26 -11.43 -8.85
CA ASN A 37 9.78 -12.77 -8.61
C ASN A 37 8.69 -13.85 -8.59
N ASN A 38 7.46 -13.54 -9.02
CA ASN A 38 6.30 -14.45 -9.04
C ASN A 38 6.00 -15.10 -7.67
N LEU A 39 6.17 -14.33 -6.59
CA LEU A 39 5.89 -14.76 -5.22
C LEU A 39 4.43 -14.43 -4.85
N SER A 40 3.83 -15.26 -4.00
CA SER A 40 2.46 -15.02 -3.54
C SER A 40 2.39 -13.85 -2.57
N LEU A 41 1.60 -12.82 -2.88
CA LEU A 41 1.34 -11.71 -1.97
C LEU A 41 0.65 -12.16 -0.66
N SER A 42 0.01 -13.34 -0.63
CA SER A 42 -0.57 -13.90 0.60
C SER A 42 0.47 -14.16 1.69
N ALA A 43 1.74 -14.34 1.32
CA ALA A 43 2.82 -14.56 2.26
C ALA A 43 3.29 -13.27 2.95
N LEU A 44 2.94 -12.10 2.39
CA LEU A 44 3.33 -10.79 2.86
C LEU A 44 2.23 -10.18 3.73
N THR A 45 2.53 -9.98 5.01
CA THR A 45 1.68 -9.23 5.94
C THR A 45 2.32 -7.87 6.21
N LEU A 46 1.54 -6.79 6.12
CA LEU A 46 1.99 -5.42 6.33
C LEU A 46 1.02 -4.69 7.25
N CYS A 47 1.52 -4.00 8.27
CA CYS A 47 0.71 -3.03 8.98
C CYS A 47 0.82 -1.67 8.29
N SER A 48 -0.30 -1.19 7.75
CA SER A 48 -0.34 0.07 7.02
C SER A 48 -0.52 1.30 7.93
N ASP A 49 -0.81 1.12 9.23
CA ASP A 49 -1.05 2.23 10.16
C ASP A 49 0.02 2.24 11.28
N PRO A 50 0.98 3.18 11.25
CA PRO A 50 2.03 3.27 12.28
C PRO A 50 1.50 3.59 13.69
N ASN A 51 0.22 3.94 13.83
CA ASN A 51 -0.38 4.23 15.13
C ASN A 51 -0.96 2.98 15.82
N ILE A 52 -1.04 1.83 15.12
CA ILE A 52 -1.49 0.58 15.70
C ILE A 52 -0.31 -0.06 16.46
N PRO A 53 -0.50 -0.52 17.72
CA PRO A 53 0.56 -1.19 18.46
C PRO A 53 0.92 -2.55 17.86
N ASP A 54 1.85 -2.59 16.90
CA ASP A 54 2.11 -3.80 16.08
C ASP A 54 3.03 -4.83 16.75
N GLY A 55 3.13 -4.82 18.09
CA GLY A 55 4.02 -5.73 18.81
C GLY A 55 5.50 -5.61 18.39
N GLY A 56 5.88 -4.53 17.68
CA GLY A 56 7.25 -4.26 17.22
C GLY A 56 7.63 -4.82 15.84
N ILE A 57 6.68 -5.34 15.06
CA ILE A 57 6.90 -5.79 13.67
C ILE A 57 5.97 -5.00 12.76
N ASP A 58 6.52 -4.36 11.72
CA ASP A 58 5.75 -3.55 10.78
C ASP A 58 5.39 -4.34 9.50
N ALA A 59 6.17 -5.37 9.17
CA ALA A 59 5.85 -6.33 8.11
C ALA A 59 6.41 -7.71 8.41
N SER A 60 5.81 -8.75 7.85
CA SER A 60 6.32 -10.11 7.90
C SER A 60 6.15 -10.84 6.58
N ILE A 61 7.02 -11.82 6.39
CA ILE A 61 6.93 -12.82 5.33
C ILE A 61 6.94 -14.18 6.02
N ASP A 62 5.81 -14.86 5.98
CA ASP A 62 5.56 -16.10 6.72
C ASP A 62 5.88 -17.39 5.93
N GLU A 63 6.27 -17.24 4.66
CA GLU A 63 6.68 -18.34 3.79
C GLU A 63 8.18 -18.34 3.53
N GLU A 64 8.74 -19.49 3.16
CA GLU A 64 10.16 -19.61 2.85
C GLU A 64 10.50 -18.92 1.53
N MET A 65 11.25 -17.81 1.62
CA MET A 65 11.72 -17.09 0.45
C MET A 65 12.97 -17.74 -0.17
N PRO A 66 13.13 -17.68 -1.51
CA PRO A 66 14.28 -18.25 -2.20
C PRO A 66 15.59 -17.51 -1.90
N GLU A 67 16.74 -18.19 -2.09
CA GLU A 67 18.07 -17.64 -1.78
C GLU A 67 18.50 -16.45 -2.64
N LYS A 68 17.91 -16.28 -3.82
CA LYS A 68 18.39 -15.35 -4.86
C LYS A 68 17.59 -14.05 -4.96
N LEU A 69 17.02 -13.57 -3.87
CA LEU A 69 16.37 -12.25 -3.82
C LEU A 69 17.37 -11.19 -3.34
N ASP A 70 17.34 -10.01 -3.96
CA ASP A 70 18.32 -8.94 -3.67
C ASP A 70 18.06 -8.30 -2.30
N PHE A 71 16.79 -7.98 -2.02
CA PHE A 71 16.39 -7.19 -0.84
C PHE A 71 15.59 -8.00 0.19
N ILE A 72 14.95 -9.09 -0.22
CA ILE A 72 14.26 -10.00 0.69
C ILE A 72 15.25 -11.10 1.12
N PRO A 73 15.43 -11.36 2.43
CA PRO A 73 16.25 -12.48 2.88
C PRO A 73 15.61 -13.84 2.59
N PRO A 74 16.39 -14.92 2.43
CA PRO A 74 15.84 -16.25 2.31
C PRO A 74 15.15 -16.73 3.59
N GLY A 75 14.18 -17.62 3.43
CA GLY A 75 13.36 -18.15 4.50
C GLY A 75 12.31 -17.14 4.99
N ILE A 76 11.84 -17.33 6.22
CA ILE A 76 10.89 -16.44 6.89
C ILE A 76 11.60 -15.15 7.31
N SER A 77 10.91 -14.01 7.27
CA SER A 77 11.48 -12.75 7.74
C SER A 77 10.45 -11.83 8.40
N MET A 78 10.93 -11.04 9.36
CA MET A 78 10.17 -9.95 9.95
C MET A 78 10.92 -8.64 9.73
N PHE A 79 10.15 -7.58 9.47
CA PHE A 79 10.65 -6.26 9.19
C PHE A 79 10.20 -5.31 10.30
N GLN A 80 11.14 -4.51 10.78
CA GLN A 80 10.86 -3.35 11.61
C GLN A 80 11.29 -2.09 10.87
N PHE A 81 10.39 -1.14 10.76
CA PHE A 81 10.58 0.15 10.12
C PHE A 81 10.78 1.22 11.17
N LYS A 82 11.80 2.05 10.95
CA LYS A 82 12.12 3.16 11.83
C LYS A 82 12.49 4.37 11.02
N ALA A 83 11.92 5.50 11.38
CA ALA A 83 12.32 6.79 10.86
C ALA A 83 12.89 7.61 12.03
N THR A 84 13.99 7.14 12.62
CA THR A 84 14.66 7.81 13.75
C THR A 84 16.17 7.86 13.59
N SER A 85 16.75 8.99 13.98
CA SER A 85 18.21 9.14 14.06
C SER A 85 18.82 8.35 15.22
N ASN A 86 18.06 8.05 16.28
CA ASN A 86 18.58 7.45 17.51
C ASN A 86 17.90 6.13 17.86
N TYR A 87 18.12 5.12 17.01
CA TYR A 87 17.61 3.77 17.26
C TYR A 87 18.24 3.16 18.51
N ASN A 88 17.41 2.60 19.39
CA ASN A 88 17.85 1.88 20.58
C ASN A 88 17.26 0.47 20.59
N ALA A 89 18.09 -0.54 20.30
CA ALA A 89 17.65 -1.92 20.17
C ALA A 89 16.85 -2.41 21.38
N ARG A 90 17.27 -2.09 22.61
CA ARG A 90 16.57 -2.52 23.82
C ARG A 90 15.16 -1.94 23.90
N LYS A 91 14.99 -0.64 23.65
CA LYS A 91 13.68 0.02 23.71
C LYS A 91 12.75 -0.48 22.60
N GLU A 92 13.28 -0.71 21.42
CA GLU A 92 12.46 -1.09 20.25
C GLU A 92 12.07 -2.57 20.27
N LEU A 93 12.94 -3.44 20.76
CA LEU A 93 12.75 -4.90 20.72
C LEU A 93 12.10 -5.47 21.98
N CYS A 94 12.25 -4.80 23.13
CA CYS A 94 11.82 -5.33 24.42
C CYS A 94 10.56 -4.63 24.95
N MET A 95 9.79 -5.35 25.76
CA MET A 95 8.75 -4.74 26.59
C MET A 95 9.38 -3.82 27.65
N LYS A 96 8.64 -2.79 28.08
CA LYS A 96 9.05 -1.95 29.21
C LYS A 96 9.09 -2.84 30.47
N SER A 97 10.29 -3.06 31.01
CA SER A 97 10.51 -3.84 32.24
C SER A 97 11.40 -3.07 33.21
N LYS A 98 11.12 -3.19 34.52
CA LYS A 98 11.96 -2.62 35.58
C LYS A 98 13.27 -3.40 35.79
N LYS A 99 13.35 -4.66 35.35
CA LYS A 99 14.54 -5.50 35.52
C LYS A 99 15.51 -5.29 34.34
N LYS A 100 16.70 -4.77 34.62
CA LYS A 100 17.72 -4.46 33.60
C LYS A 100 18.40 -5.73 33.05
N ASP A 101 18.46 -6.81 33.81
CA ASP A 101 19.36 -7.92 33.48
C ASP A 101 18.70 -9.02 32.62
N HIS A 102 17.36 -9.05 32.59
CA HIS A 102 16.58 -9.98 31.76
C HIS A 102 15.49 -9.23 31.01
N PRO A 103 15.83 -8.58 29.88
CA PRO A 103 14.81 -8.00 29.01
C PRO A 103 13.91 -9.10 28.45
N ASN A 104 12.62 -8.81 28.31
CA ASN A 104 11.68 -9.68 27.60
C ASN A 104 11.41 -9.06 26.24
N LEU A 105 11.62 -9.83 25.17
CA LEU A 105 11.23 -9.40 23.82
C LEU A 105 9.73 -9.16 23.75
N LYS A 106 9.33 -8.28 22.82
CA LYS A 106 7.92 -8.17 22.45
C LYS A 106 7.45 -9.52 21.88
N PRO A 107 6.18 -9.94 22.15
CA PRO A 107 5.71 -11.28 21.83
C PRO A 107 5.91 -11.71 20.37
N LEU A 108 5.56 -10.83 19.42
CA LEU A 108 5.69 -11.15 17.99
C LEU A 108 7.15 -11.31 17.57
N ILE A 109 8.06 -10.45 18.04
CA ILE A 109 9.50 -10.58 17.74
C ILE A 109 10.01 -11.94 18.24
N LYS A 110 9.59 -12.35 19.45
CA LYS A 110 9.95 -13.65 20.01
C LYS A 110 9.44 -14.79 19.12
N GLU A 111 8.17 -14.75 18.73
CA GLU A 111 7.53 -15.77 17.88
C GLU A 111 8.29 -15.97 16.55
N TYR A 112 8.63 -14.88 15.85
CA TYR A 112 9.36 -14.98 14.58
C TYR A 112 10.79 -15.49 14.76
N LEU A 113 11.48 -15.10 15.85
CA LEU A 113 12.81 -15.65 16.15
C LEU A 113 12.75 -17.14 16.48
N ASP A 114 11.71 -17.61 17.19
CA ASP A 114 11.49 -19.04 17.47
C ASP A 114 11.28 -19.84 16.16
N LYS A 115 10.66 -19.23 15.14
CA LYS A 115 10.54 -19.78 13.77
C LYS A 115 11.83 -19.69 12.94
N GLY A 116 12.92 -19.13 13.48
CA GLY A 116 14.18 -18.96 12.78
C GLY A 116 14.17 -17.83 11.72
N ALA A 117 13.23 -16.89 11.83
CA ALA A 117 13.10 -15.79 10.89
C ALA A 117 14.32 -14.87 10.87
N THR A 118 14.57 -14.25 9.71
CA THR A 118 15.53 -13.15 9.59
C THR A 118 14.90 -11.87 10.12
N TYR A 119 15.57 -11.20 11.06
CA TYR A 119 15.21 -9.87 11.52
C TYR A 119 15.77 -8.81 10.57
N VAL A 120 14.91 -7.99 9.98
CA VAL A 120 15.28 -6.91 9.07
C VAL A 120 14.92 -5.57 9.71
N LEU A 121 15.91 -4.75 10.02
CA LEU A 121 15.68 -3.36 10.42
C LEU A 121 15.84 -2.45 9.21
N ILE A 122 14.83 -1.65 8.90
CA ILE A 122 14.92 -0.58 7.91
C ILE A 122 14.87 0.75 8.64
N ASN A 123 15.92 1.55 8.48
CA ASN A 123 15.97 2.91 9.01
C ASN A 123 16.15 3.94 7.90
N THR A 124 15.09 4.68 7.57
CA THR A 124 15.09 5.66 6.49
C THR A 124 15.71 7.01 6.88
N LYS A 125 15.79 7.35 8.18
CA LYS A 125 16.36 8.64 8.65
C LYS A 125 17.88 8.66 8.76
N ARG A 126 18.56 7.54 8.49
CA ARG A 126 20.02 7.47 8.56
C ARG A 126 20.61 6.82 7.33
N ARG A 127 21.79 7.33 6.96
CA ARG A 127 22.78 6.60 6.18
C ARG A 127 23.72 5.93 7.17
N TYR A 128 23.99 4.64 6.95
CA TYR A 128 24.90 3.89 7.79
C TYR A 128 26.10 3.46 6.97
N THR A 129 27.30 3.74 7.48
CA THR A 129 28.51 3.10 6.99
C THR A 129 28.49 1.60 7.32
N SER A 130 29.31 0.81 6.64
CA SER A 130 29.43 -0.63 6.90
C SER A 130 29.76 -0.92 8.38
N LYS A 131 30.64 -0.12 8.99
CA LYS A 131 30.98 -0.23 10.42
C LYS A 131 29.76 0.04 11.32
N GLN A 132 29.00 1.09 11.04
CA GLN A 132 27.79 1.41 11.82
C GLN A 132 26.71 0.34 11.69
N LYS A 133 26.54 -0.27 10.50
CA LYS A 133 25.62 -1.41 10.34
C LYS A 133 26.06 -2.61 11.17
N GLN A 134 27.36 -2.90 11.21
CA GLN A 134 27.90 -3.99 12.03
C GLN A 134 27.73 -3.73 13.53
N GLU A 135 28.00 -2.51 14.00
CA GLU A 135 27.77 -2.11 15.39
C GLU A 135 26.30 -2.23 15.78
N LEU A 136 25.39 -1.78 14.90
CA LEU A 136 23.95 -1.91 15.13
C LEU A 136 23.50 -3.37 15.16
N LYS A 137 24.03 -4.20 14.25
CA LYS A 137 23.78 -5.65 14.23
C LYS A 137 24.26 -6.31 15.52
N LYS A 138 25.44 -5.96 16.03
CA LYS A 138 25.95 -6.43 17.33
C LYS A 138 25.04 -6.00 18.47
N SER A 139 24.62 -4.73 18.49
CA SER A 139 23.71 -4.22 19.53
C SER A 139 22.36 -4.96 19.55
N ILE A 140 21.81 -5.29 18.38
CA ILE A 140 20.58 -6.10 18.28
C ILE A 140 20.84 -7.54 18.74
N GLN A 141 21.95 -8.15 18.30
CA GLN A 141 22.32 -9.51 18.70
C GLN A 141 22.50 -9.62 20.23
N GLU A 142 23.14 -8.65 20.88
CA GLU A 142 23.30 -8.62 22.34
C GLU A 142 21.96 -8.61 23.08
N VAL A 143 20.94 -7.94 22.52
CA VAL A 143 19.58 -7.97 23.08
C VAL A 143 18.97 -9.36 22.92
N PHE A 144 19.10 -9.96 21.73
CA PHE A 144 18.62 -11.32 21.48
C PHE A 144 19.29 -12.36 22.38
N ASP A 145 20.61 -12.28 22.56
CA ASP A 145 21.38 -13.18 23.44
C ASP A 145 20.90 -13.10 24.90
N LYS A 146 20.66 -11.89 25.41
CA LYS A 146 20.13 -11.65 26.76
C LYS A 146 18.71 -12.18 26.95
N CYS A 147 17.96 -12.31 25.85
CA CYS A 147 16.63 -12.89 25.82
C CYS A 147 16.63 -14.41 25.56
N GLY A 148 17.81 -15.05 25.50
CA GLY A 148 17.95 -16.51 25.30
C GLY A 148 18.13 -16.95 23.85
N PHE A 149 18.12 -16.03 22.89
CA PHE A 149 18.29 -16.32 21.46
C PHE A 149 19.77 -16.31 21.07
N LYS A 150 20.55 -17.24 21.63
CA LYS A 150 22.01 -17.35 21.44
C LYS A 150 22.46 -17.86 20.06
N ARG A 151 21.52 -18.12 19.14
CA ARG A 151 21.83 -18.55 17.78
C ARG A 151 22.39 -17.36 16.99
N ASN A 152 23.18 -17.63 15.95
CA ASN A 152 23.57 -16.63 14.94
C ASN A 152 22.30 -16.13 14.22
N ASN A 153 21.55 -15.25 14.89
CA ASN A 153 20.30 -14.74 14.37
C ASN A 153 20.62 -13.99 13.09
N LYS A 154 19.84 -14.29 12.05
CA LYS A 154 20.00 -13.63 10.76
C LYS A 154 19.46 -12.21 10.94
N ILE A 155 20.37 -11.24 11.00
CA ILE A 155 20.03 -9.81 11.10
C ILE A 155 20.50 -9.09 9.84
N ARG A 156 19.60 -8.33 9.21
CA ARG A 156 19.87 -7.41 8.10
C ARG A 156 19.50 -5.98 8.48
N ILE A 157 20.30 -5.02 8.03
CA ILE A 157 20.11 -3.58 8.28
C ILE A 157 20.06 -2.87 6.93
N TYR A 158 18.92 -2.22 6.66
CA TYR A 158 18.73 -1.33 5.52
C TYR A 158 18.69 0.13 5.98
N SER A 159 19.45 0.99 5.31
CA SER A 159 19.54 2.43 5.47
C SER A 159 18.87 3.13 4.29
N ALA A 160 18.82 4.46 4.32
CA ALA A 160 18.34 5.27 3.20
C ALA A 160 19.00 4.88 1.86
N ASP A 161 20.31 4.62 1.84
CA ASP A 161 21.04 4.24 0.62
C ASP A 161 20.61 2.88 0.07
N ASP A 162 20.27 1.92 0.94
CA ASP A 162 19.78 0.61 0.49
C ASP A 162 18.39 0.75 -0.13
N ILE A 163 17.52 1.56 0.48
CA ILE A 163 16.18 1.85 -0.05
C ILE A 163 16.25 2.60 -1.37
N THR A 164 17.17 3.55 -1.51
CA THR A 164 17.44 4.19 -2.81
C THR A 164 17.85 3.18 -3.86
N ARG A 165 18.75 2.23 -3.55
CA ARG A 165 19.13 1.18 -4.52
C ARG A 165 17.97 0.25 -4.86
N TRP A 166 17.14 -0.09 -3.87
CA TRP A 166 15.94 -0.89 -4.10
C TRP A 166 14.97 -0.17 -5.04
N TYR A 167 14.72 1.12 -4.80
CA TYR A 167 13.91 1.95 -5.67
C TYR A 167 14.50 2.10 -7.07
N SER A 168 15.81 2.29 -7.21
CA SER A 168 16.46 2.36 -8.53
C SER A 168 16.30 1.05 -9.32
N LYS A 169 16.43 -0.12 -8.67
CA LYS A 169 16.14 -1.42 -9.30
C LYS A 169 14.68 -1.50 -9.76
N PHE A 170 13.75 -1.11 -8.89
CA PHE A 170 12.32 -1.01 -9.21
C PHE A 170 12.09 -0.16 -10.47
N ARG A 171 12.67 1.04 -10.53
CA ARG A 171 12.55 1.94 -11.67
C ARG A 171 13.19 1.40 -12.94
N MET A 172 14.39 0.84 -12.84
CA MET A 172 15.07 0.25 -14.00
C MET A 172 14.27 -0.91 -14.60
N LEU A 173 13.69 -1.76 -13.75
CA LEU A 173 12.85 -2.87 -14.20
C LEU A 173 11.50 -2.39 -14.76
N GLN A 174 10.91 -1.32 -14.20
CA GLN A 174 9.76 -0.65 -14.81
C GLN A 174 10.08 -0.13 -16.22
N MET A 175 11.21 0.57 -16.37
CA MET A 175 11.66 1.09 -17.66
C MET A 175 11.98 -0.04 -18.67
N LYS A 176 12.61 -1.13 -18.22
CA LYS A 176 12.93 -2.31 -19.06
C LYS A 176 11.68 -3.06 -19.53
N LYS A 177 10.62 -3.09 -18.72
CA LYS A 177 9.32 -3.64 -19.11
C LYS A 177 8.57 -2.75 -20.10
N GLY A 178 9.16 -1.64 -20.57
CA GLY A 178 8.51 -0.68 -21.44
C GLY A 178 7.48 0.19 -20.72
N ILE A 179 7.14 -0.12 -19.45
CA ILE A 179 6.16 0.60 -18.62
C ILE A 179 6.66 2.01 -18.36
N ASN A 180 6.36 2.91 -19.29
CA ASN A 180 6.67 4.32 -19.15
C ASN A 180 5.79 4.95 -18.05
N GLN A 181 6.13 6.16 -17.59
CA GLN A 181 5.35 6.87 -16.54
C GLN A 181 3.86 6.97 -16.89
N THR A 182 3.52 7.02 -18.19
CA THR A 182 2.15 7.05 -18.69
C THR A 182 1.42 5.72 -18.40
N GLN A 183 2.06 4.57 -18.62
CA GLN A 183 1.50 3.25 -18.26
C GLN A 183 1.33 3.05 -16.77
N MET A 184 2.27 3.53 -15.94
CA MET A 184 2.07 3.52 -14.49
C MET A 184 0.84 4.32 -14.09
N ALA A 185 0.73 5.56 -14.58
CA ALA A 185 -0.41 6.41 -14.29
C ALA A 185 -1.72 5.77 -14.78
N TYR A 186 -1.70 5.04 -15.90
CA TYR A 186 -2.82 4.22 -16.34
C TYR A 186 -3.19 3.13 -15.33
N PHE A 187 -2.24 2.27 -14.93
CA PHE A 187 -2.49 1.20 -13.95
C PHE A 187 -2.99 1.75 -12.62
N GLU A 188 -2.41 2.85 -12.16
CA GLU A 188 -2.83 3.55 -10.96
C GLU A 188 -4.28 4.06 -11.05
N CYS A 189 -4.71 4.54 -12.21
CA CYS A 189 -6.09 4.95 -12.43
C CYS A 189 -7.03 3.74 -12.50
N ILE A 190 -6.64 2.65 -13.16
CA ILE A 190 -7.44 1.42 -13.20
C ILE A 190 -7.62 0.83 -11.81
N ASN A 191 -6.58 0.84 -10.97
CA ASN A 191 -6.68 0.36 -9.59
C ASN A 191 -7.57 1.27 -8.73
N ALA A 192 -7.49 2.59 -8.90
CA ALA A 192 -8.39 3.53 -8.25
C ALA A 192 -9.86 3.29 -8.64
N LEU A 193 -10.09 3.06 -9.94
CA LEU A 193 -11.40 2.72 -10.48
C LEU A 193 -11.93 1.38 -9.94
N GLU A 194 -11.08 0.36 -9.84
CA GLU A 194 -11.44 -0.93 -9.23
C GLU A 194 -11.91 -0.76 -7.79
N LYS A 195 -11.18 0.04 -7.00
CA LYS A 195 -11.52 0.33 -5.59
C LYS A 195 -12.84 1.09 -5.47
N ILE A 196 -13.06 2.10 -6.31
CA ILE A 196 -14.34 2.81 -6.39
C ILE A 196 -15.47 1.84 -6.69
N LEU A 197 -15.28 0.94 -7.66
CA LEU A 197 -16.29 -0.05 -8.04
C LEU A 197 -16.60 -1.00 -6.89
N LYS A 198 -15.59 -1.61 -6.26
CA LYS A 198 -15.80 -2.50 -5.10
C LYS A 198 -16.63 -1.82 -4.01
N TYR A 199 -16.25 -0.60 -3.64
CA TYR A 199 -17.03 0.21 -2.70
C TYR A 199 -18.47 0.41 -3.17
N CYS A 200 -18.69 0.68 -4.47
CA CYS A 200 -20.04 0.90 -4.98
C CYS A 200 -20.92 -0.35 -4.90
N PHE A 201 -20.36 -1.54 -5.14
CA PHE A 201 -21.05 -2.82 -5.00
C PHE A 201 -21.36 -3.14 -3.55
N GLU A 202 -20.37 -3.01 -2.66
CA GLU A 202 -20.56 -3.19 -1.21
C GLU A 202 -21.61 -2.21 -0.66
N TYR A 203 -21.60 -0.96 -1.14
CA TYR A 203 -22.61 0.03 -0.77
C TYR A 203 -24.01 -0.40 -1.21
N LYS A 204 -24.20 -0.84 -2.47
CA LYS A 204 -25.50 -1.31 -2.97
C LYS A 204 -25.99 -2.52 -2.15
N GLU A 205 -25.14 -3.52 -1.92
CA GLU A 205 -25.50 -4.74 -1.17
C GLU A 205 -25.93 -4.43 0.26
N ASN A 206 -25.20 -3.57 0.97
CA ASN A 206 -25.56 -3.14 2.32
C ASN A 206 -26.84 -2.29 2.35
N TYR A 207 -27.06 -1.45 1.33
CA TYR A 207 -28.27 -0.62 1.21
C TYR A 207 -29.53 -1.48 1.05
N PHE A 208 -29.49 -2.53 0.21
CA PHE A 208 -30.64 -3.42 0.00
C PHE A 208 -30.90 -4.36 1.18
N THR A 209 -29.87 -4.79 1.90
CA THR A 209 -30.00 -5.74 3.02
C THR A 209 -30.39 -5.07 4.35
N ASN A 210 -30.71 -3.77 4.35
CA ASN A 210 -31.07 -2.98 5.53
C ASN A 210 -30.02 -3.01 6.65
N ARG A 211 -28.76 -3.37 6.31
CA ARG A 211 -27.63 -3.30 7.23
C ARG A 211 -27.16 -1.85 7.23
N SER A 212 -27.44 -1.13 8.31
CA SER A 212 -27.18 0.31 8.50
C SER A 212 -25.70 0.75 8.43
N LYS A 213 -24.78 -0.13 8.01
CA LYS A 213 -23.36 0.19 7.90
C LYS A 213 -23.03 0.56 6.46
N ILE A 214 -23.07 1.86 6.19
CA ILE A 214 -22.34 2.46 5.07
C ILE A 214 -20.85 2.10 5.27
N PRO A 215 -20.10 1.69 4.23
CA PRO A 215 -18.68 1.39 4.38
C PRO A 215 -17.92 2.61 4.92
N LYS A 216 -17.02 2.39 5.87
CA LYS A 216 -16.34 3.48 6.61
C LYS A 216 -15.33 4.27 5.77
N ASP A 217 -14.94 3.77 4.62
CA ASP A 217 -13.79 4.28 3.86
C ASP A 217 -14.13 5.36 2.82
N THR A 218 -15.17 6.15 3.07
CA THR A 218 -15.61 7.23 2.15
C THR A 218 -14.47 8.18 1.79
N GLY A 219 -13.60 8.53 2.74
CA GLY A 219 -12.45 9.40 2.51
C GLY A 219 -11.44 8.84 1.50
N GLU A 220 -11.21 7.52 1.50
CA GLU A 220 -10.33 6.86 0.54
C GLU A 220 -10.92 6.92 -0.88
N ILE A 221 -12.23 6.71 -1.01
CA ILE A 221 -12.95 6.81 -2.28
C ILE A 221 -12.87 8.22 -2.86
N ILE A 222 -13.01 9.26 -2.04
CA ILE A 222 -12.81 10.64 -2.50
C ILE A 222 -11.39 10.86 -3.02
N ARG A 223 -10.36 10.31 -2.37
CA ARG A 223 -8.97 10.39 -2.85
C ARG A 223 -8.80 9.70 -4.20
N PHE A 224 -9.45 8.54 -4.42
CA PHE A 224 -9.44 7.86 -5.71
C PHE A 224 -10.17 8.67 -6.80
N LEU A 225 -11.29 9.29 -6.48
CA LEU A 225 -12.04 10.13 -7.44
C LEU A 225 -11.24 11.37 -7.86
N GLU A 226 -10.61 12.07 -6.92
CA GLU A 226 -9.72 13.20 -7.26
C GLU A 226 -8.50 12.73 -8.07
N LYS A 227 -8.00 11.51 -7.84
CA LYS A 227 -6.94 10.91 -8.67
C LYS A 227 -7.40 10.69 -10.12
N LEU A 228 -8.59 10.12 -10.33
CA LEU A 228 -9.16 9.96 -11.67
C LEU A 228 -9.35 11.31 -12.37
N LYS A 229 -9.90 12.28 -11.66
CA LYS A 229 -10.09 13.65 -12.15
C LYS A 229 -8.77 14.32 -12.57
N TYR A 230 -7.74 14.21 -11.74
CA TYR A 230 -6.42 14.79 -12.04
C TYR A 230 -5.80 14.17 -13.31
N ASN A 231 -6.08 12.89 -13.55
CA ASN A 231 -5.58 12.15 -14.70
C ASN A 231 -6.60 12.04 -15.86
N ASN A 232 -7.60 12.92 -15.96
CA ASN A 232 -8.68 12.75 -16.94
C ASN A 232 -8.18 12.73 -18.40
N GLN A 233 -7.24 13.60 -18.77
CA GLN A 233 -6.65 13.61 -20.13
C GLN A 233 -5.93 12.30 -20.47
N LEU A 234 -5.34 11.67 -19.46
CA LEU A 234 -4.70 10.38 -19.61
C LEU A 234 -5.78 9.32 -19.85
N LEU A 235 -6.78 9.25 -18.95
CA LEU A 235 -7.91 8.33 -19.01
C LEU A 235 -8.64 8.34 -20.36
N GLU A 236 -8.83 9.51 -20.96
CA GLU A 236 -9.49 9.67 -22.26
C GLU A 236 -8.82 8.83 -23.37
N ARG A 237 -7.50 8.66 -23.31
CA ARG A 237 -6.75 7.82 -24.26
C ARG A 237 -7.04 6.32 -24.11
N LEU A 238 -7.52 5.89 -22.94
CA LEU A 238 -7.99 4.53 -22.71
C LEU A 238 -9.47 4.35 -23.07
N GLY A 239 -10.16 5.41 -23.49
CA GLY A 239 -11.62 5.43 -23.62
C GLY A 239 -12.34 5.68 -22.30
N ILE A 240 -11.65 6.16 -21.26
CA ILE A 240 -12.28 6.44 -19.96
C ILE A 240 -12.56 7.94 -19.86
N THR A 241 -13.81 8.32 -19.68
CA THR A 241 -14.20 9.73 -19.47
C THR A 241 -14.67 9.93 -18.03
N TYR A 242 -14.03 10.85 -17.32
CA TYR A 242 -14.48 11.31 -16.01
C TYR A 242 -15.16 12.66 -16.14
N THR A 243 -16.43 12.76 -15.73
CA THR A 243 -17.16 14.03 -15.68
C THR A 243 -17.77 14.28 -14.31
N GLN A 244 -17.88 15.54 -13.94
CA GLN A 244 -18.43 15.96 -12.66
C GLN A 244 -19.45 17.08 -12.88
N GLU A 245 -20.69 16.85 -12.46
CA GLU A 245 -21.77 17.83 -12.54
C GLU A 245 -22.15 18.33 -11.14
N LYS A 246 -22.32 19.65 -10.98
CA LYS A 246 -22.92 20.21 -9.77
C LYS A 246 -24.43 19.98 -9.83
N LYS A 247 -24.99 19.26 -8.84
CA LYS A 247 -26.43 19.02 -8.75
C LYS A 247 -26.97 19.35 -7.37
N LYS A 248 -28.19 19.87 -7.33
CA LYS A 248 -28.98 19.89 -6.09
C LYS A 248 -29.61 18.51 -5.92
N PHE A 249 -29.54 17.95 -4.73
CA PHE A 249 -30.25 16.72 -4.40
C PHE A 249 -30.88 16.84 -3.01
N THR A 250 -32.04 16.20 -2.86
CA THR A 250 -32.73 16.09 -1.57
C THR A 250 -32.14 14.94 -0.80
N LEU A 251 -31.67 15.20 0.42
CA LEU A 251 -31.24 14.15 1.34
C LEU A 251 -32.46 13.53 1.99
N THR A 252 -32.69 12.23 1.74
CA THR A 252 -33.86 11.51 2.23
C THR A 252 -33.96 11.54 3.76
N ARG A 253 -32.82 11.55 4.47
CA ARG A 253 -32.78 11.53 5.94
C ARG A 253 -33.17 12.86 6.61
N ALA A 254 -33.03 13.99 5.91
CA ALA A 254 -33.23 15.31 6.50
C ALA A 254 -34.35 16.12 5.84
N MET A 255 -34.93 15.62 4.73
CA MET A 255 -35.82 16.40 3.84
C MET A 255 -35.24 17.77 3.44
N MET A 256 -33.91 17.93 3.50
CA MET A 256 -33.22 19.15 3.10
C MET A 256 -32.70 19.01 1.67
N THR A 257 -32.88 20.05 0.88
CA THR A 257 -32.23 20.16 -0.43
C THR A 257 -30.81 20.68 -0.22
N VAL A 258 -29.82 19.85 -0.53
CA VAL A 258 -28.41 20.22 -0.45
C VAL A 258 -27.78 20.28 -1.83
N LYS A 259 -26.73 21.08 -1.97
CA LYS A 259 -25.87 21.08 -3.17
C LYS A 259 -24.81 20.00 -2.99
N GLY A 260 -24.61 19.16 -4.00
CA GLY A 260 -23.44 18.29 -4.06
C GLY A 260 -23.02 18.00 -5.50
N LYS A 261 -22.28 16.91 -5.66
CA LYS A 261 -21.66 16.54 -6.94
C LYS A 261 -22.20 15.19 -7.42
N GLY A 262 -22.60 15.15 -8.69
CA GLY A 262 -22.76 13.91 -9.44
C GLY A 262 -21.44 13.62 -10.16
N ILE A 263 -20.82 12.49 -9.88
CA ILE A 263 -19.67 12.02 -10.67
C ILE A 263 -20.16 10.96 -11.64
N PHE A 264 -19.72 11.08 -12.88
CA PHE A 264 -19.92 10.09 -13.93
C PHE A 264 -18.56 9.59 -14.39
N ILE A 265 -18.38 8.28 -14.38
CA ILE A 265 -17.23 7.62 -15.00
C ILE A 265 -17.79 6.77 -16.12
N PHE A 266 -17.33 7.07 -17.33
CA PHE A 266 -17.66 6.35 -18.55
C PHE A 266 -16.43 5.55 -18.98
N ILE A 267 -16.63 4.29 -19.34
CA ILE A 267 -15.58 3.45 -19.92
C ILE A 267 -16.10 2.98 -21.27
N ASP A 268 -15.49 3.49 -22.33
CA ASP A 268 -15.67 3.09 -23.70
C ASP A 268 -14.66 2.00 -24.05
N CYS A 269 -15.04 0.76 -23.75
CA CYS A 269 -14.38 -0.41 -24.29
C CYS A 269 -15.40 -1.17 -25.15
N GLU A 270 -15.17 -2.45 -25.47
CA GLU A 270 -16.19 -3.29 -26.13
C GLU A 270 -17.55 -3.25 -25.40
N ASN A 271 -17.55 -2.86 -24.12
CA ASN A 271 -18.75 -2.60 -23.34
C ASN A 271 -18.73 -1.20 -22.71
N MET A 272 -19.91 -0.61 -22.55
CA MET A 272 -20.13 0.71 -21.98
C MET A 272 -20.38 0.59 -20.46
N LEU A 273 -19.41 0.95 -19.62
CA LEU A 273 -19.62 1.03 -18.17
C LEU A 273 -19.86 2.48 -17.72
N LYS A 274 -20.93 2.71 -16.98
CA LYS A 274 -21.28 4.02 -16.42
C LYS A 274 -21.51 3.93 -14.92
N ILE A 275 -20.71 4.68 -14.17
CA ILE A 275 -20.79 4.76 -12.70
C ILE A 275 -21.31 6.13 -12.32
N LYS A 276 -22.34 6.19 -11.47
CA LYS A 276 -22.91 7.45 -11.01
C LYS A 276 -22.94 7.55 -9.49
N LEU A 277 -22.20 8.52 -8.93
CA LEU A 277 -22.05 8.73 -7.48
C LEU A 277 -22.62 10.08 -7.04
N LYS A 278 -23.21 10.13 -5.83
CA LYS A 278 -23.56 11.38 -5.12
C LYS A 278 -22.55 11.66 -4.02
N ILE A 279 -21.99 12.86 -4.03
CA ILE A 279 -21.04 13.31 -3.01
C ILE A 279 -21.52 14.60 -2.36
N TYR A 280 -21.48 14.63 -1.03
CA TYR A 280 -21.80 15.78 -0.18
C TYR A 280 -20.75 15.89 0.92
N ASN A 281 -20.28 17.10 1.24
CA ASN A 281 -19.28 17.34 2.29
C ASN A 281 -18.09 16.37 2.31
N TYR A 282 -17.59 15.98 1.13
CA TYR A 282 -16.49 15.00 0.99
C TYR A 282 -16.83 13.58 1.48
N GLU A 283 -18.11 13.22 1.47
CA GLU A 283 -18.61 11.89 1.77
C GLU A 283 -19.45 11.36 0.60
N VAL A 284 -19.43 10.05 0.38
CA VAL A 284 -20.25 9.39 -0.62
C VAL A 284 -21.63 9.11 -0.02
N GLU A 285 -22.60 9.97 -0.36
CA GLU A 285 -23.98 9.89 0.13
C GLU A 285 -24.79 8.79 -0.55
N GLY A 286 -24.36 8.33 -1.73
CA GLY A 286 -25.03 7.23 -2.42
C GLY A 286 -24.43 6.88 -3.76
N VAL A 287 -24.55 5.60 -4.09
CA VAL A 287 -24.34 5.06 -5.44
C VAL A 287 -25.68 5.12 -6.16
N ILE A 288 -25.78 5.89 -7.23
CA ILE A 288 -27.04 6.03 -7.96
C ILE A 288 -27.21 4.83 -8.91
N THR A 289 -26.26 4.61 -9.80
CA THR A 289 -26.33 3.52 -10.80
C THR A 289 -24.93 3.02 -11.16
N ILE A 290 -24.85 1.73 -11.51
CA ILE A 290 -23.70 1.09 -12.15
C ILE A 290 -24.27 0.38 -13.38
N GLU A 291 -24.21 1.03 -14.54
CA GLU A 291 -24.83 0.52 -15.76
C GLU A 291 -23.75 -0.09 -16.67
N LEU A 292 -23.95 -1.34 -17.10
CA LEU A 292 -23.17 -1.98 -18.15
C LEU A 292 -24.03 -2.13 -19.41
N ASN A 293 -23.60 -1.55 -20.52
CA ASN A 293 -24.36 -1.51 -21.79
C ASN A 293 -25.79 -0.97 -21.60
N GLY A 294 -25.94 0.05 -20.75
CA GLY A 294 -27.24 0.68 -20.44
C GLY A 294 -28.15 -0.13 -19.50
N LYS A 295 -27.68 -1.27 -18.97
CA LYS A 295 -28.42 -2.08 -17.99
C LYS A 295 -27.77 -1.97 -16.61
N ASP A 296 -28.55 -1.74 -15.56
CA ASP A 296 -28.00 -1.77 -14.19
C ASP A 296 -27.43 -3.17 -13.91
N THR A 297 -26.16 -3.22 -13.52
CA THR A 297 -25.48 -4.49 -13.21
C THR A 297 -25.26 -4.62 -11.71
N GLN A 298 -25.51 -5.83 -11.21
CA GLN A 298 -25.17 -6.27 -9.86
C GLN A 298 -24.02 -7.28 -9.85
N ASN A 299 -23.43 -7.55 -11.03
CA ASN A 299 -22.38 -8.54 -11.18
C ASN A 299 -21.00 -7.89 -11.27
N TYR A 300 -20.25 -7.92 -10.16
CA TYR A 300 -18.89 -7.40 -10.12
C TYR A 300 -17.92 -8.16 -11.06
N SER A 301 -18.18 -9.45 -11.35
CA SER A 301 -17.28 -10.25 -12.18
C SER A 301 -17.21 -9.76 -13.63
N GLU A 302 -18.32 -9.30 -14.20
CA GLU A 302 -18.38 -8.71 -15.55
C GLU A 302 -17.52 -7.44 -15.64
N ILE A 303 -17.56 -6.63 -14.59
CA ILE A 303 -16.76 -5.40 -14.52
C ILE A 303 -15.29 -5.72 -14.28
N SER A 304 -14.97 -6.72 -13.48
CA SER A 304 -13.59 -7.19 -13.30
C SER A 304 -12.96 -7.59 -14.64
N ASN A 305 -13.73 -8.25 -15.52
CA ASN A 305 -13.28 -8.58 -16.88
C ASN A 305 -12.96 -7.34 -17.71
N ILE A 306 -13.80 -6.29 -17.65
CA ILE A 306 -13.54 -5.01 -18.34
C ILE A 306 -12.25 -4.36 -17.83
N LEU A 307 -12.06 -4.32 -16.52
CA LEU A 307 -10.83 -3.77 -15.92
C LEU A 307 -9.59 -4.57 -16.33
N ASN A 308 -9.70 -5.89 -16.43
CA ASN A 308 -8.61 -6.75 -16.91
C ASN A 308 -8.32 -6.54 -18.40
N CYS A 309 -9.34 -6.31 -19.24
CA CYS A 309 -9.14 -5.91 -20.64
C CYS A 309 -8.39 -4.57 -20.73
N LEU A 310 -8.74 -3.59 -19.90
CA LEU A 310 -8.02 -2.31 -19.85
C LEU A 310 -6.57 -2.49 -19.41
N ARG A 311 -6.29 -3.35 -18.41
CA ARG A 311 -4.91 -3.68 -17.99
C ARG A 311 -4.10 -4.26 -19.13
N LYS A 312 -4.64 -5.25 -19.85
CA LYS A 312 -3.98 -5.83 -21.04
C LYS A 312 -3.75 -4.78 -22.13
N LYS A 313 -4.70 -3.88 -22.35
CA LYS A 313 -4.53 -2.77 -23.32
C LYS A 313 -3.38 -1.84 -22.92
N ILE A 314 -3.22 -1.55 -21.63
CA ILE A 314 -2.11 -0.75 -21.09
C ILE A 314 -0.76 -1.44 -21.33
N GLU A 315 -0.68 -2.77 -21.20
CA GLU A 315 0.54 -3.54 -21.49
C GLU A 315 0.96 -3.47 -22.96
N CYS A 316 0.03 -3.17 -23.87
CA CYS A 316 0.29 -3.02 -25.31
C CYS A 316 0.68 -1.58 -25.74
N TYR A 317 0.59 -0.59 -24.84
CA TYR A 317 1.03 0.80 -25.08
C TYR A 317 2.54 0.97 -24.87
#